data_AF-A0A3M8UA35-F1
#
_entry.id   AF-A0A3M8UA35-F1
#
_cell.length_a   1.000
_cell.length_b   1.000
_cell.length_c   1.000
_cell.angle_alpha   90.00
_cell.angle_beta   90.00
_cell.angle_gamma   90.00
#
_symmetry.space_group_name_H-M   'P 1'
#
loop_
_entity.id
_entity.type
_entity.pdbx_description
1 polymer ?
#
loop_
_entity_poly.entity_id
_entity_poly.type
_entity_poly.pdbx_seq_one_letter_code
_entity_poly.pdbx_strand_id
1 'polypeptide(L)'
;MSEGAGRAGERDCRACGERLRPGARPDAVFCSSVCRARQWRTERRLRKRLAAVQDGTGETECPECGARWVAGVDGRSNAVYCSRRCVVRAWRRRKETFGERAQ
;
A
#
# COMPACT_ATOMS: atom_id res chain seq x y z
N MET A 1 23.53 12.77 46.07
CA MET A 1 22.22 12.10 45.92
C MET A 1 21.31 13.07 45.17
N SER A 2 20.87 12.92 43.93
CA SER A 2 21.02 11.88 42.92
C SER A 2 20.85 12.54 41.55
N GLU A 3 21.79 12.32 40.64
CA GLU A 3 21.69 12.70 39.23
C GLU A 3 20.74 11.76 38.48
N GLY A 4 20.05 12.27 37.47
CA GLY A 4 19.48 11.44 36.40
C GLY A 4 17.96 11.32 36.34
N ALA A 5 17.22 12.43 36.31
CA ALA A 5 15.94 12.43 35.59
C ALA A 5 16.28 12.34 34.10
N GLY A 6 16.43 11.11 33.60
CA GLY A 6 16.77 10.83 32.22
C GLY A 6 15.91 11.68 31.30
N ARG A 7 16.56 12.46 30.44
CA ARG A 7 15.91 13.09 29.29
C ARG A 7 15.11 11.98 28.62
N ALA A 8 13.79 11.94 28.84
CA ALA A 8 12.90 11.18 28.02
C ALA A 8 13.08 11.81 26.64
N GLY A 9 14.00 11.23 25.85
CA GLY A 9 14.37 11.76 24.55
C GLY A 9 13.10 12.06 23.78
N GLU A 10 13.08 13.14 23.02
CA GLU A 10 11.95 13.44 22.16
C GLU A 10 11.65 12.18 21.33
N ARG A 11 10.56 11.51 21.68
CA ARG A 11 10.14 10.27 21.02
C ARG A 11 9.13 10.68 19.98
N ASP A 12 9.32 10.18 18.77
CA ASP A 12 8.42 10.46 17.66
C ASP A 12 7.48 9.29 17.39
N CYS A 13 6.27 9.62 16.98
CA CYS A 13 5.28 8.66 16.56
C CYS A 13 5.77 7.94 15.31
N ARG A 14 5.89 6.61 15.39
CA ARG A 14 6.31 5.79 14.23
C ARG A 14 5.39 5.95 13.02
N ALA A 15 4.14 6.40 13.20
CA ALA A 15 3.16 6.53 12.11
C ALA A 15 3.18 7.86 11.37
N CYS A 16 3.30 8.97 12.09
CA CYS A 16 3.21 10.32 11.52
C CYS A 16 4.49 11.15 11.68
N GLY A 17 5.45 10.69 12.48
CA GLY A 17 6.67 11.45 12.79
C GLY A 17 6.48 12.57 13.80
N GLU A 18 5.26 12.86 14.24
CA GLU A 18 5.03 13.87 15.27
C GLU A 18 5.50 13.39 16.64
N ARG A 19 5.95 14.33 17.45
CA ARG A 19 6.38 14.08 18.83
C ARG A 19 5.26 13.45 19.66
N LEU A 20 5.63 12.44 20.43
CA LEU A 20 4.75 11.86 21.44
C LEU A 20 4.52 12.86 22.57
N ARG A 21 3.32 12.83 23.16
CA ARG A 21 2.97 13.74 24.25
C ARG A 21 3.98 13.60 25.40
N PRO A 22 4.36 14.69 26.09
CA PRO A 22 5.29 14.62 27.22
C PRO A 22 4.86 13.66 28.35
N GLY A 23 3.56 13.43 28.53
CA GLY A 23 2.99 12.44 29.47
C GLY A 23 2.65 11.08 28.87
N ALA A 24 3.08 10.78 27.63
CA ALA A 24 2.86 9.48 27.02
C ALA A 24 3.65 8.41 27.77
N ARG A 25 3.05 7.21 27.90
CA ARG A 25 3.70 6.08 28.57
C ARG A 25 5.12 5.83 28.03
N PRO A 26 6.07 5.34 28.85
CA PRO A 26 7.45 5.11 28.41
C PRO A 26 7.60 4.17 27.20
N ASP A 27 6.62 3.28 26.99
CA ASP A 27 6.53 2.31 25.91
C ASP A 27 5.65 2.78 24.73
N ALA A 28 5.11 4.00 24.78
CA ALA A 28 4.28 4.53 23.71
C ALA A 28 5.09 4.63 22.39
N VAL A 29 4.56 4.02 21.33
CA VAL A 29 5.13 4.04 19.96
C VAL A 29 4.34 4.96 19.03
N PHE A 30 3.09 5.27 19.39
CA PHE A 30 2.15 6.03 18.57
C PHE A 30 1.51 7.15 19.38
N CYS A 31 1.28 8.31 18.75
CA CYS A 31 0.63 9.46 19.39
C CYS A 31 -0.88 9.24 19.62
N SER A 32 -1.48 8.26 18.92
CA SER A 32 -2.92 7.97 18.98
C SER A 32 -3.26 6.56 18.49
N SER A 33 -4.48 6.11 18.82
CA SER A 33 -5.09 4.90 18.26
C SER A 33 -5.24 4.97 16.74
N VAL A 34 -5.47 6.17 16.19
CA VAL A 34 -5.54 6.43 14.74
C VAL A 34 -4.20 6.11 14.07
N CYS A 35 -3.10 6.61 14.66
CA CYS A 35 -1.75 6.34 14.17
C CYS A 35 -1.37 4.85 14.27
N ARG A 36 -1.76 4.18 15.36
CA ARG A 36 -1.61 2.73 15.50
C ARG A 36 -2.36 1.98 14.39
N ALA A 37 -3.63 2.33 14.14
CA ALA A 37 -4.44 1.70 13.10
C ALA A 37 -3.88 1.96 11.70
N ARG A 38 -3.37 3.18 11.42
CA ARG A 38 -2.70 3.51 10.16
C ARG A 38 -1.49 2.62 9.95
N GLN A 39 -0.62 2.50 10.96
CA GLN A 39 0.58 1.67 10.85
C GLN A 39 0.25 0.19 10.69
N TRP A 40 -0.73 -0.34 11.43
CA TRP A 40 -1.19 -1.72 11.23
C TRP A 40 -1.68 -1.98 9.79
N ARG A 41 -2.41 -1.04 9.17
CA ARG A 41 -2.84 -1.20 7.76
C ARG A 41 -1.64 -1.19 6.80
N THR A 42 -0.66 -0.32 7.03
CA THR A 42 0.57 -0.25 6.23
C THR A 42 1.36 -1.55 6.33
N GLU A 43 1.65 -2.02 7.55
CA GLU A 43 2.37 -3.27 7.78
C GLU A 43 1.62 -4.48 7.23
N ARG A 44 0.28 -4.51 7.36
CA ARG A 44 -0.54 -5.58 6.79
C ARG A 44 -0.45 -5.61 5.26
N ARG A 45 -0.46 -4.46 4.60
CA ARG A 45 -0.28 -4.38 3.14
C ARG A 45 1.11 -4.86 2.73
N LEU A 46 2.15 -4.41 3.44
CA LEU A 46 3.52 -4.85 3.19
C LEU A 46 3.67 -6.36 3.34
N ARG A 47 3.15 -6.96 4.43
CA ARG A 47 3.15 -8.41 4.63
C ARG A 47 2.49 -9.17 3.49
N LYS A 48 1.35 -8.68 3.00
CA LYS A 48 0.70 -9.29 1.83
C LYS A 48 1.53 -9.18 0.55
N ARG A 49 2.18 -8.04 0.31
CA ARG A 49 3.11 -7.89 -0.84
C ARG A 49 4.27 -8.87 -0.73
N LEU A 50 4.90 -8.96 0.44
CA LEU A 50 6.03 -9.86 0.66
C LEU A 50 5.64 -11.33 0.47
N ALA A 51 4.46 -11.75 0.96
CA ALA A 51 3.96 -13.10 0.72
C ALA A 51 3.76 -13.37 -0.78
N ALA A 52 3.12 -12.46 -1.52
CA ALA A 52 2.93 -12.61 -2.96
C ALA A 52 4.25 -12.70 -3.74
N VAL A 53 5.28 -11.93 -3.33
CA VAL A 53 6.62 -12.00 -3.93
C VAL A 53 7.30 -13.33 -3.60
N GLN A 54 7.20 -13.83 -2.37
CA GLN A 54 7.81 -15.10 -1.95
C GLN A 54 7.15 -16.31 -2.63
N ASP A 55 5.82 -16.31 -2.74
CA ASP A 55 5.06 -17.42 -3.31
C ASP A 55 5.04 -17.41 -4.84
N GLY A 56 5.61 -16.37 -5.49
CA GLY A 56 5.58 -16.17 -6.94
C GLY A 56 4.16 -16.07 -7.53
N THR A 57 3.14 -15.96 -6.68
CA THR A 57 1.72 -16.04 -7.03
C THR A 57 1.03 -14.72 -6.72
N GLY A 58 0.17 -14.29 -7.65
CA GLY A 58 -0.63 -13.08 -7.49
C GLY A 58 -0.06 -11.82 -8.13
N GLU A 59 1.12 -11.88 -8.75
CA GLU A 59 1.50 -10.89 -9.75
C GLU A 59 0.62 -11.05 -11.00
N THR A 60 0.06 -9.95 -11.46
CA THR A 60 -0.72 -9.87 -12.68
C THR A 60 -0.20 -8.71 -13.52
N GLU A 61 -0.32 -8.85 -14.83
CA GLU A 61 0.21 -7.90 -15.80
C GLU A 61 -0.94 -7.26 -16.60
N CYS A 62 -0.81 -5.97 -16.90
CA CYS A 62 -1.79 -5.24 -17.69
C CYS A 62 -1.64 -5.67 -19.15
N PRO A 63 -2.68 -6.24 -19.79
CA PRO A 63 -2.58 -6.62 -21.21
C PRO A 63 -2.42 -5.41 -22.16
N GLU A 64 -2.65 -4.19 -21.67
CA GLU A 64 -2.56 -2.96 -22.48
C GLU A 64 -1.22 -2.22 -22.37
N CYS A 65 -0.53 -2.35 -21.24
CA CYS A 65 0.68 -1.57 -20.99
C CYS A 65 1.82 -2.33 -20.32
N GLY A 66 1.65 -3.62 -20.02
CA GLY A 66 2.67 -4.45 -19.38
C GLY A 66 2.96 -4.11 -17.91
N ALA A 67 2.22 -3.17 -17.31
CA ALA A 67 2.40 -2.85 -15.89
C ALA A 67 2.06 -4.06 -15.02
N ARG A 68 2.94 -4.42 -14.08
CA ARG A 68 2.75 -5.55 -13.15
C ARG A 68 2.29 -5.05 -11.79
N TRP A 69 1.38 -5.78 -11.14
CA TRP A 69 0.94 -5.47 -9.77
C TRP A 69 0.53 -6.73 -9.01
N VAL A 70 0.46 -6.65 -7.68
CA VAL A 70 -0.04 -7.74 -6.85
C VAL A 70 -1.56 -7.62 -6.69
N ALA A 71 -2.30 -8.60 -7.21
CA ALA A 71 -3.75 -8.68 -7.12
C ALA A 71 -4.22 -8.73 -5.66
N GLY A 72 -5.21 -7.90 -5.30
CA GLY A 72 -5.74 -7.82 -3.93
C GLY A 72 -4.87 -7.05 -2.94
N VAL A 73 -3.73 -6.51 -3.39
CA VAL A 73 -2.83 -5.67 -2.58
C VAL A 73 -2.66 -4.27 -3.18
N ASP A 74 -2.27 -4.20 -4.45
CA ASP A 74 -2.09 -2.93 -5.19
C ASP A 74 -3.37 -2.52 -5.95
N GLY A 75 -4.17 -3.52 -6.32
CA GLY A 75 -5.46 -3.37 -6.99
C GLY A 75 -6.49 -4.34 -6.46
N ARG A 76 -7.70 -4.33 -7.04
CA ARG A 76 -8.71 -5.36 -6.73
C ARG A 76 -8.19 -6.73 -7.13
N SER A 77 -8.59 -7.77 -6.39
CA SER A 77 -8.17 -9.15 -6.60
C SER A 77 -8.52 -9.68 -8.00
N ASN A 78 -9.56 -9.12 -8.62
CA ASN A 78 -10.03 -9.46 -9.97
C ASN A 78 -9.79 -8.34 -10.99
N ALA A 79 -8.91 -7.38 -10.68
CA ALA A 79 -8.56 -6.35 -11.65
C ALA A 79 -7.79 -6.99 -12.81
N VAL A 80 -8.24 -6.76 -14.05
CA VAL A 80 -7.55 -7.18 -15.27
C VAL A 80 -6.67 -6.05 -15.84
N TYR A 81 -7.01 -4.80 -15.54
CA TYR A 81 -6.28 -3.64 -16.03
C TYR A 81 -5.79 -2.80 -14.84
N CYS A 82 -4.58 -2.26 -14.98
CA CYS A 82 -3.97 -1.43 -13.94
C CYS A 82 -4.72 -0.12 -13.68
N SER A 83 -5.52 0.36 -14.65
CA SER A 83 -6.21 1.65 -14.55
C SER A 83 -7.41 1.75 -15.49
N ARG A 84 -8.32 2.69 -15.22
CA ARG A 84 -9.44 3.03 -16.12
C ARG A 84 -8.97 3.45 -17.52
N ARG A 85 -7.78 4.07 -17.63
CA ARG A 85 -7.20 4.46 -18.93
C ARG A 85 -6.90 3.22 -19.79
N CYS A 86 -6.36 2.16 -19.19
CA CYS A 86 -6.10 0.90 -19.91
C CYS A 86 -7.40 0.18 -20.29
N VAL A 87 -8.43 0.20 -19.43
CA VAL A 87 -9.76 -0.33 -19.79
C VAL A 87 -10.30 0.32 -21.07
N VAL A 88 -10.18 1.65 -21.18
CA VAL A 88 -10.67 2.40 -22.36
C VAL A 88 -9.83 2.09 -23.60
N ARG A 89 -8.50 1.96 -23.49
CA ARG A 89 -7.62 1.58 -24.61
C ARG A 89 -7.97 0.18 -25.15
N ALA A 90 -8.14 -0.79 -24.26
CA ALA A 90 -8.55 -2.15 -24.63
C ALA A 90 -9.88 -2.16 -25.37
N TRP A 91 -10.85 -1.39 -24.89
CA TRP A 91 -12.16 -1.28 -25.53
C TRP A 91 -12.07 -0.66 -26.93
N ARG A 92 -11.25 0.39 -27.12
CA ARG A 92 -11.04 1.02 -28.44
C ARG A 92 -10.38 0.07 -29.42
N ARG A 93 -9.30 -0.60 -29.02
CA ARG A 93 -8.60 -1.59 -29.86
C ARG A 93 -9.54 -2.71 -30.31
N ARG A 94 -10.39 -3.21 -29.40
CA ARG A 94 -11.40 -4.21 -29.76
C ARG A 94 -12.36 -3.68 -30.82
N LYS A 95 -12.87 -2.44 -30.68
CA LYS A 95 -13.76 -1.85 -31.70
C LYS A 95 -13.08 -1.67 -33.06
N GLU A 96 -11.83 -1.24 -33.10
CA GLU A 96 -11.05 -1.13 -34.35
C GLU A 96 -10.96 -2.49 -35.05
N THR A 97 -10.59 -3.54 -34.32
CA THR A 97 -10.50 -4.90 -34.88
C THR A 97 -11.86 -5.47 -35.34
N PHE A 98 -12.98 -5.03 -34.74
CA PHE A 98 -14.31 -5.41 -35.22
C PHE A 98 -14.71 -4.62 -36.47
N GLY A 99 -14.31 -3.36 -36.58
CA GLY A 99 -14.54 -2.53 -37.78
C GLY A 99 -13.76 -3.04 -39.00
N GLU A 100 -12.52 -3.50 -38.80
CA GLU A 100 -11.69 -4.05 -39.89
C GLU A 100 -12.19 -5.41 -40.40
N ARG A 101 -12.83 -6.24 -39.56
CA ARG A 101 -13.35 -7.56 -39.96
C ARG A 101 -14.74 -7.53 -40.60
N ALA A 102 -15.40 -6.38 -40.60
CA ALA A 102 -16.74 -6.19 -41.14
C ALA A 102 -16.74 -5.50 -42.54
N GLN A 103 -15.57 -5.32 -43.14
CA GLN A 103 -15.37 -4.74 -44.48
C GLN A 103 -14.91 -5.79 -45.49
#